data_AF-A0A2D5ISH3-F1
#
_entry.id   AF-A0A2D5ISH3-F1
#
_cell.length_a   1.000
_cell.length_b   1.000
_cell.length_c   1.000
_cell.angle_alpha   90.00
_cell.angle_beta   90.00
_cell.angle_gamma   90.00
#
_symmetry.space_group_name_H-M   'P 1'
#
loop_
_entity.id
_entity.type
_entity.pdbx_description
1 polymer ?
#
loop_
_entity_poly.entity_id
_entity_poly.type
_entity_poly.pdbx_seq_one_letter_code
_entity_poly.pdbx_strand_id
1 'polypeptide(L)'
;MSGIERRVSGILAVLLLLLLNLAPAHAADEAEDWAMSVDLEPLGAMAVQVQGRIKSFGSHANTVMDSVSGPRLVAGRSPSFTYLDMLFRPDAYRDADCIYIKNKLVRNTLAGAIEGTDPELAPRMEIFRKTGLISPELLDRPEVGPILKRMESDLIRTAKQVDAINAARTVMSPAFLLDRLRVIPHGEDQSDAPWHGLAEIMFLPGNATGIDPELAGLPEQEPIAGIDPELQRRAATAWRELVNAWTAEDAAGVEVASLTLSETAREMNPEAYPPATRLAWENWYFEADQLTRGWLIYMASIVFLLLGVVYRWRWAMTTGMVVFLGAFGLQTFAVGLRWWISGRWPNSNMFEAVTTASWFGVLCAVLLEIAWLRRTSFRGLLPLGAGVTAMVALMTAHFLPVYLNPNISNMMPVLHDVWLYIHTNVIIFSYALIFMAAVTATLYLAYRLFGGRAVYARAGGAGALVLAGPDGHTLADLEETPDAARRRDRFGEILDGSTMLLMEISFVLLWAGIVMGAIWADHSWGRPWGWDPKEVFALNTFVIFAILVHVRLKARDKGLWTAILAVIGCGVMLFNWIVINFIISGLHSYA
;
A
#
# COMPACT_ATOMS: atom_id res chain seq x y z
N MET A 1 32.46 -11.95 -27.18
CA MET A 1 32.20 -11.75 -25.74
C MET A 1 33.52 -11.51 -25.04
N SER A 2 33.74 -10.31 -24.52
CA SER A 2 34.99 -9.96 -23.85
C SER A 2 35.03 -10.58 -22.44
N GLY A 3 36.22 -10.81 -21.88
CA GLY A 3 36.38 -11.44 -20.56
C GLY A 3 35.68 -10.70 -19.40
N ILE A 4 35.35 -9.43 -19.60
CA ILE A 4 34.59 -8.59 -18.66
C ILE A 4 33.11 -8.97 -18.65
N GLU A 5 32.50 -9.26 -19.80
CA GLU A 5 31.08 -9.65 -19.89
C GLU A 5 30.79 -10.96 -19.15
N ARG A 6 31.72 -11.94 -19.19
CA ARG A 6 31.56 -13.20 -18.42
C ARG A 6 31.66 -12.99 -16.92
N ARG A 7 32.58 -12.13 -16.46
CA ARG A 7 32.77 -11.86 -15.02
C ARG A 7 31.60 -11.08 -14.43
N VAL A 8 31.07 -10.11 -15.18
CA VAL A 8 29.92 -9.31 -14.73
C VAL A 8 28.62 -10.13 -14.73
N SER A 9 28.37 -10.97 -15.76
CA SER A 9 27.23 -11.89 -15.74
C SER A 9 27.30 -12.92 -14.62
N GLY A 10 28.48 -13.42 -14.27
CA GLY A 10 28.65 -14.34 -13.14
C GLY A 10 28.34 -13.71 -11.79
N ILE A 11 28.78 -12.48 -11.55
CA ILE A 11 28.53 -11.75 -10.29
C ILE A 11 27.06 -11.35 -10.16
N LEU A 12 26.41 -10.95 -11.26
CA LEU A 12 24.98 -10.62 -11.28
C LEU A 12 24.08 -11.84 -11.12
N ALA A 13 24.44 -13.00 -11.68
CA ALA A 13 23.72 -14.24 -11.44
C ALA A 13 23.79 -14.68 -9.96
N VAL A 14 24.94 -14.48 -9.32
CA VAL A 14 25.14 -14.75 -7.88
C VAL A 14 24.34 -13.76 -7.02
N LEU A 15 24.30 -12.47 -7.38
CA LEU A 15 23.45 -11.48 -6.69
C LEU A 15 21.95 -11.74 -6.86
N LEU A 16 21.52 -12.22 -8.04
CA LEU A 16 20.12 -12.58 -8.29
C LEU A 16 19.73 -13.87 -7.53
N LEU A 17 20.65 -14.84 -7.41
CA LEU A 17 20.50 -16.05 -6.59
C LEU A 17 20.51 -15.75 -5.09
N LEU A 18 21.26 -14.75 -4.65
CA LEU A 18 21.25 -14.23 -3.27
C LEU A 18 19.96 -13.46 -2.94
N LEU A 19 19.38 -12.75 -3.91
CA LEU A 19 18.09 -12.06 -3.75
C LEU A 19 16.89 -13.01 -3.77
N LEU A 20 17.01 -14.17 -4.44
CA LEU A 20 15.97 -15.21 -4.47
C LEU A 20 16.03 -16.18 -3.27
N ASN A 21 17.11 -16.18 -2.49
CA ASN A 21 17.30 -17.07 -1.32
C ASN A 21 17.24 -16.34 0.04
N LEU A 22 16.56 -15.19 0.12
CA LEU A 22 16.14 -14.65 1.43
C LEU A 22 14.94 -15.44 1.98
N ALA A 23 15.14 -16.73 2.18
CA ALA A 23 14.40 -17.48 3.19
C ALA A 23 15.01 -17.15 4.56
N PRO A 24 14.22 -16.93 5.62
CA PRO A 24 14.79 -16.76 6.94
C PRO A 24 15.43 -18.08 7.38
N ALA A 25 16.76 -18.14 7.31
CA ALA A 25 17.52 -19.13 8.02
C ALA A 25 17.54 -18.76 9.50
N HIS A 26 16.64 -19.36 10.28
CA HIS A 26 16.86 -19.67 11.69
C HIS A 26 16.39 -21.11 11.90
N ALA A 27 17.35 -22.03 11.84
CA ALA A 27 17.21 -23.32 12.49
C ALA A 27 17.56 -23.10 13.97
N ALA A 28 16.56 -23.21 14.83
CA ALA A 28 16.72 -23.58 16.22
C ALA A 28 15.80 -24.79 16.43
N ASP A 29 16.37 -25.91 16.88
CA ASP A 29 15.62 -27.04 17.42
C ASP A 29 14.84 -26.54 18.64
N GLU A 30 13.55 -26.25 18.48
CA GLU A 30 12.59 -26.02 19.54
C GLU A 30 11.31 -26.77 19.15
N ALA A 31 10.62 -27.38 20.12
CA ALA A 31 9.37 -28.09 19.90
C ALA A 31 8.48 -27.29 18.95
N GLU A 32 7.92 -27.95 17.92
CA GLU A 32 7.04 -27.30 16.93
C GLU A 32 6.01 -26.45 17.67
N ASP A 33 6.20 -25.14 17.62
CA ASP A 33 5.34 -24.17 18.25
C ASP A 33 3.95 -24.37 17.64
N TRP A 34 2.99 -24.88 18.42
CA TRP A 34 1.67 -25.28 17.92
C TRP A 34 1.04 -24.19 17.05
N ALA A 35 1.25 -22.93 17.42
CA ALA A 35 0.76 -21.77 16.69
C ALA A 35 1.31 -21.64 15.26
N MET A 36 2.48 -22.22 14.95
CA MET A 36 3.00 -22.33 13.57
C MET A 36 2.45 -23.55 12.81
N SER A 37 1.96 -24.56 13.52
CA SER A 37 1.34 -25.76 12.93
C SER A 37 -0.14 -25.58 12.57
N VAL A 38 -0.79 -24.53 13.10
CA VAL A 38 -2.20 -24.24 12.85
C VAL A 38 -2.37 -23.66 11.45
N ASP A 39 -3.11 -24.37 10.60
CA ASP A 39 -3.56 -23.85 9.31
C ASP A 39 -4.92 -23.13 9.45
N LEU A 40 -4.94 -21.85 9.08
CA LEU A 40 -6.15 -21.01 9.07
C LEU A 40 -6.57 -20.61 7.66
N GLU A 41 -5.97 -21.18 6.61
CA GLU A 41 -6.39 -20.93 5.22
C GLU A 41 -7.90 -21.19 5.01
N PRO A 42 -8.50 -22.28 5.53
CA PRO A 42 -9.93 -22.53 5.38
C PRO A 42 -10.80 -21.41 5.96
N LEU A 43 -10.41 -20.91 7.14
CA LEU A 43 -11.11 -19.81 7.79
C LEU A 43 -10.82 -18.47 7.10
N GLY A 44 -9.61 -18.28 6.57
CA GLY A 44 -9.18 -17.08 5.86
C GLY A 44 -10.09 -16.71 4.70
N ALA A 45 -10.68 -17.71 4.02
CA ALA A 45 -11.65 -17.54 2.93
C ALA A 45 -13.12 -17.44 3.38
N MET A 46 -13.41 -17.47 4.68
CA MET A 46 -14.75 -17.22 5.22
C MET A 46 -15.15 -15.76 5.04
N ALA A 47 -16.39 -15.49 4.63
CA ALA A 47 -16.94 -14.15 4.49
C ALA A 47 -17.29 -13.53 5.85
N VAL A 48 -16.90 -12.28 6.04
CA VAL A 48 -17.28 -11.44 7.18
C VAL A 48 -17.86 -10.13 6.65
N GLN A 49 -19.05 -9.77 7.12
CA GLN A 49 -19.68 -8.50 6.78
C GLN A 49 -19.25 -7.40 7.76
N VAL A 50 -18.70 -6.31 7.23
CA VAL A 50 -18.29 -5.14 8.01
C VAL A 50 -18.79 -3.89 7.34
N GLN A 51 -19.63 -3.13 8.04
CA GLN A 51 -20.15 -1.82 7.58
C GLN A 51 -20.78 -1.89 6.18
N GLY A 52 -21.46 -2.99 5.84
CA GLY A 52 -22.10 -3.19 4.53
C GLY A 52 -21.18 -3.73 3.42
N ARG A 53 -19.88 -3.96 3.68
CA ARG A 53 -19.00 -4.69 2.76
C ARG A 53 -18.73 -6.10 3.27
N ILE A 54 -18.81 -7.07 2.37
CA ILE A 54 -18.38 -8.44 2.63
C ILE A 54 -16.90 -8.57 2.23
N LYS A 55 -16.08 -9.09 3.13
CA LYS A 55 -14.64 -9.32 2.92
C LYS A 55 -14.24 -10.69 3.46
N SER A 56 -13.05 -11.18 3.12
CA SER A 56 -12.51 -12.41 3.70
C SER A 56 -12.15 -12.23 5.18
N PHE A 57 -12.20 -13.30 5.98
CA PHE A 57 -11.83 -13.27 7.39
C PHE A 57 -10.38 -12.83 7.57
N GLY A 58 -9.44 -13.28 6.73
CA GLY A 58 -8.07 -12.81 6.81
C GLY A 58 -7.95 -11.29 6.56
N SER A 59 -8.69 -10.74 5.59
CA SER A 59 -8.78 -9.29 5.36
C SER A 59 -9.41 -8.55 6.55
N HIS A 60 -10.41 -9.15 7.19
CA HIS A 60 -11.02 -8.64 8.42
C HIS A 60 -10.03 -8.61 9.59
N ALA A 61 -9.40 -9.75 9.88
CA ALA A 61 -8.42 -9.89 10.95
C ALA A 61 -7.24 -8.93 10.75
N ASN A 62 -6.72 -8.79 9.54
CA ASN A 62 -5.71 -7.78 9.20
C ASN A 62 -6.18 -6.35 9.55
N THR A 63 -7.39 -5.97 9.16
CA THR A 63 -7.94 -4.63 9.46
C THR A 63 -8.08 -4.40 10.97
N VAL A 64 -8.57 -5.40 11.70
CA VAL A 64 -8.81 -5.29 13.14
C VAL A 64 -7.49 -5.28 13.92
N MET A 65 -6.54 -6.16 13.58
CA MET A 65 -5.23 -6.20 14.24
C MET A 65 -4.33 -5.01 13.90
N ASP A 66 -4.50 -4.38 12.72
CA ASP A 66 -3.83 -3.11 12.39
C ASP A 66 -4.29 -1.97 13.33
N SER A 67 -5.52 -2.03 13.87
CA SER A 67 -5.97 -1.06 14.87
C SER A 67 -5.36 -1.26 16.26
N VAL A 68 -4.86 -2.47 16.55
CA VAL A 68 -4.24 -2.84 17.84
C VAL A 68 -2.72 -2.70 17.77
N SER A 69 -2.10 -3.44 16.86
CA SER A 69 -0.65 -3.60 16.73
C SER A 69 -0.04 -2.79 15.57
N GLY A 70 -0.87 -2.08 14.80
CA GLY A 70 -0.43 -1.43 13.58
C GLY A 70 0.09 -2.44 12.56
N PRO A 71 1.13 -2.10 11.77
CA PRO A 71 1.70 -3.02 10.79
C PRO A 71 2.64 -4.06 11.41
N ARG A 72 2.70 -4.17 12.74
CA ARG A 72 3.61 -5.09 13.44
C ARG A 72 2.87 -6.39 13.73
N LEU A 73 3.56 -7.50 13.60
CA LEU A 73 3.04 -8.79 14.07
C LEU A 73 3.21 -8.87 15.59
N VAL A 74 2.19 -9.36 16.29
CA VAL A 74 2.26 -9.65 17.72
C VAL A 74 2.91 -11.03 17.87
N ALA A 75 4.03 -11.11 18.57
CA ALA A 75 4.82 -12.34 18.73
C ALA A 75 5.18 -13.06 17.41
N GLY A 76 5.29 -12.32 16.29
CA GLY A 76 5.56 -12.91 14.97
C GLY A 76 4.41 -13.71 14.36
N ARG A 77 3.21 -13.67 14.96
CA ARG A 77 2.02 -14.42 14.51
C ARG A 77 1.27 -13.72 13.40
N SER A 78 0.50 -14.48 12.63
CA SER A 78 -0.41 -13.93 11.63
C SER A 78 -1.52 -13.12 12.31
N PRO A 79 -2.08 -12.09 11.64
CA PRO A 79 -3.21 -11.35 12.17
C PRO A 79 -4.46 -12.20 12.40
N SER A 80 -4.71 -13.19 11.53
CA SER A 80 -5.81 -14.16 11.70
C SER A 80 -5.65 -14.99 12.97
N PHE A 81 -4.44 -15.47 13.25
CA PHE A 81 -4.15 -16.21 14.49
C PHE A 81 -4.32 -15.30 15.71
N THR A 82 -3.69 -14.12 15.69
CA THR A 82 -3.73 -13.16 16.81
C THR A 82 -5.17 -12.76 17.14
N TYR A 83 -6.02 -12.58 16.12
CA TYR A 83 -7.43 -12.26 16.29
C TYR A 83 -8.18 -13.35 17.08
N LEU A 84 -8.04 -14.61 16.66
CA LEU A 84 -8.70 -15.75 17.33
C LEU A 84 -8.12 -16.01 18.71
N ASP A 85 -6.81 -15.85 18.86
CA ASP A 85 -6.13 -16.08 20.13
C ASP A 85 -6.51 -15.01 21.17
N MET A 86 -6.66 -13.74 20.77
CA MET A 86 -7.22 -12.69 21.64
C MET A 86 -8.68 -12.97 22.00
N LEU A 87 -9.45 -13.60 21.11
CA LEU A 87 -10.84 -13.96 21.35
C LEU A 87 -10.98 -15.13 22.33
N PHE A 88 -10.19 -16.20 22.16
CA PHE A 88 -10.30 -17.44 22.93
C PHE A 88 -9.42 -17.45 24.19
N ARG A 89 -8.25 -16.81 24.16
CA ARG A 89 -7.27 -16.75 25.25
C ARG A 89 -6.88 -15.29 25.58
N PRO A 90 -7.83 -14.43 25.97
CA PRO A 90 -7.56 -13.01 26.24
C PRO A 90 -6.51 -12.77 27.33
N ASP A 91 -6.41 -13.68 28.31
CA ASP A 91 -5.44 -13.58 29.40
C ASP A 91 -3.99 -13.65 28.90
N ALA A 92 -3.71 -14.34 27.78
CA ALA A 92 -2.37 -14.41 27.19
C ALA A 92 -1.87 -13.04 26.70
N TYR A 93 -2.79 -12.10 26.41
CA TYR A 93 -2.48 -10.78 25.86
C TYR A 93 -2.52 -9.64 26.90
N ARG A 94 -2.78 -9.95 28.18
CA ARG A 94 -2.80 -8.94 29.25
C ARG A 94 -1.44 -8.30 29.47
N ASP A 95 -0.39 -9.12 29.54
CA ASP A 95 1.00 -8.67 29.66
C ASP A 95 1.80 -8.79 28.35
N ALA A 96 1.18 -9.15 27.22
CA ALA A 96 1.87 -9.18 25.95
C ALA A 96 2.03 -7.77 25.36
N ASP A 97 3.20 -7.45 24.80
CA ASP A 97 3.42 -6.17 24.13
C ASP A 97 2.72 -6.14 22.75
N CYS A 98 1.44 -5.75 22.73
CA CYS A 98 0.59 -5.83 21.55
C CYS A 98 -0.01 -4.49 21.08
N ILE A 99 -0.13 -3.47 21.95
CA ILE A 99 -0.71 -2.18 21.59
C ILE A 99 0.37 -1.28 20.99
N TYR A 100 0.19 -0.85 19.74
CA TYR A 100 1.14 0.00 19.03
C TYR A 100 0.85 1.49 19.18
N ILE A 101 1.85 2.23 19.66
CA ILE A 101 1.81 3.68 19.84
C ILE A 101 2.77 4.35 18.85
N LYS A 102 2.22 5.00 17.82
CA LYS A 102 2.99 5.65 16.75
C LYS A 102 3.82 6.84 17.27
N ASN A 103 3.22 7.72 18.05
CA ASN A 103 3.84 9.00 18.45
C ASN A 103 4.98 8.82 19.46
N LYS A 104 6.19 9.28 19.09
CA LYS A 104 7.39 9.21 19.94
C LYS A 104 7.27 10.00 21.24
N LEU A 105 6.59 11.14 21.23
CA LEU A 105 6.38 11.96 22.43
C LEU A 105 5.57 11.19 23.48
N VAL A 106 4.47 10.56 23.04
CA VAL A 106 3.62 9.74 23.91
C VAL A 106 4.43 8.57 24.47
N ARG A 107 5.14 7.83 23.60
CA ARG A 107 6.01 6.71 24.01
C ARG A 107 7.02 7.10 25.08
N ASN A 108 7.80 8.15 24.84
CA ASN A 108 8.84 8.59 25.77
C ASN A 108 8.26 9.05 27.12
N THR A 109 7.09 9.69 27.10
CA THR A 109 6.45 10.18 28.32
C THR A 109 5.89 9.02 29.16
N LEU A 110 5.26 8.04 28.52
CA LEU A 110 4.76 6.83 29.19
C LEU A 110 5.92 5.98 29.73
N ALA A 111 6.95 5.74 28.90
CA ALA A 111 8.13 4.99 29.29
C ALA A 111 8.82 5.61 30.51
N GLY A 112 9.02 6.94 30.50
CA GLY A 112 9.65 7.65 31.62
C GLY A 112 8.84 7.61 32.91
N ALA A 113 7.50 7.56 32.82
CA ALA A 113 6.65 7.45 34.01
C ALA A 113 6.71 6.05 34.65
N ILE A 114 6.72 5.01 33.82
CA ILE A 114 6.83 3.62 34.27
C ILE A 114 8.23 3.38 34.84
N GLU A 115 9.29 3.77 34.13
CA GLU A 115 10.69 3.68 34.59
C GLU A 115 10.93 4.43 35.91
N GLY A 116 10.28 5.58 36.10
CA GLY A 116 10.42 6.40 37.31
C GLY A 116 9.78 5.75 38.56
N THR A 117 8.80 4.87 38.36
CA THR A 117 8.11 4.15 39.43
C THR A 117 8.73 2.78 39.67
N ASP A 118 9.17 2.12 38.59
CA ASP A 118 9.67 0.75 38.58
C ASP A 118 10.94 0.64 37.71
N PRO A 119 12.12 0.81 38.31
CA PRO A 119 13.39 0.78 37.58
C PRO A 119 13.71 -0.57 36.92
N GLU A 120 13.10 -1.67 37.37
CA GLU A 120 13.35 -3.00 36.80
C GLU A 120 12.79 -3.15 35.38
N LEU A 121 11.79 -2.34 35.03
CA LEU A 121 11.19 -2.32 33.69
C LEU A 121 11.95 -1.47 32.68
N ALA A 122 13.05 -0.84 33.06
CA ALA A 122 13.85 -0.02 32.15
C ALA A 122 14.26 -0.75 30.84
N PRO A 123 14.67 -2.03 30.85
CA PRO A 123 14.96 -2.75 29.61
C PRO A 123 13.73 -2.91 28.71
N ARG A 124 12.57 -3.22 29.28
CA ARG A 124 11.29 -3.36 28.54
C ARG A 124 10.81 -2.02 28.00
N MET A 125 11.00 -0.94 28.74
CA MET A 125 10.64 0.42 28.30
C MET A 125 11.55 0.94 27.19
N GLU A 126 12.83 0.55 27.17
CA GLU A 126 13.72 0.83 26.04
C GLU A 126 13.28 0.08 24.76
N ILE A 127 12.78 -1.15 24.90
CA ILE A 127 12.16 -1.88 23.78
C ILE A 127 10.92 -1.13 23.31
N PHE A 128 10.01 -0.74 24.22
CA PHE A 128 8.82 0.04 23.89
C PHE A 128 9.14 1.37 23.17
N ARG A 129 10.17 2.11 23.59
CA ARG A 129 10.61 3.33 22.89
C ARG A 129 10.99 3.05 21.43
N LYS A 130 11.61 1.89 21.15
CA LYS A 130 12.03 1.47 19.80
C LYS A 130 10.88 0.90 18.97
N THR A 131 10.20 -0.13 19.48
CA THR A 131 9.16 -0.88 18.77
C THR A 131 7.84 -0.13 18.72
N GLY A 132 7.51 0.57 19.81
CA GLY A 132 6.23 1.21 20.04
C GLY A 132 5.13 0.28 20.55
N LEU A 133 5.45 -0.98 20.86
CA LEU A 133 4.50 -1.95 21.42
C LEU A 133 4.55 -1.93 22.95
N ILE A 134 3.40 -1.88 23.59
CA ILE A 134 3.25 -1.91 25.06
C ILE A 134 2.11 -2.85 25.45
N SER A 135 2.21 -3.47 26.63
CA SER A 135 1.13 -4.30 27.15
C SER A 135 -0.04 -3.48 27.71
N PRO A 136 -1.27 -4.02 27.62
CA PRO A 136 -2.43 -3.45 28.29
C PRO A 136 -2.21 -3.24 29.79
N GLU A 137 -1.61 -4.22 30.47
CA GLU A 137 -1.34 -4.17 31.91
C GLU A 137 -0.43 -3.00 32.30
N LEU A 138 0.63 -2.75 31.53
CA LEU A 138 1.51 -1.60 31.76
C LEU A 138 0.79 -0.26 31.58
N LEU A 139 -0.18 -0.21 30.68
CA LEU A 139 -1.00 0.98 30.47
C LEU A 139 -2.09 1.16 31.56
N ASP A 140 -2.47 0.09 32.27
CA ASP A 140 -3.44 0.12 33.39
C ASP A 140 -2.80 0.48 34.74
N ARG A 141 -1.48 0.65 34.79
CA ARG A 141 -0.79 1.08 36.01
C ARG A 141 -1.30 2.45 36.50
N PRO A 142 -1.41 2.66 37.82
CA PRO A 142 -2.02 3.86 38.40
C PRO A 142 -1.28 5.16 38.03
N GLU A 143 0.03 5.08 37.74
CA GLU A 143 0.85 6.20 37.29
C GLU A 143 0.55 6.64 35.84
N VAL A 144 0.04 5.74 34.99
CA VAL A 144 -0.21 6.01 33.56
C VAL A 144 -1.55 6.70 33.34
N GLY A 145 -2.60 6.33 34.08
CA GLY A 145 -3.96 6.88 33.93
C GLY A 145 -4.03 8.42 33.94
N PRO A 146 -3.45 9.12 34.93
CA PRO A 146 -3.42 10.58 34.97
C PRO A 146 -2.68 11.22 33.79
N ILE A 147 -1.65 10.55 33.27
CA ILE A 147 -0.85 11.01 32.13
C ILE A 147 -1.65 10.92 30.84
N LEU A 148 -2.32 9.79 30.60
CA LEU A 148 -3.18 9.61 29.43
C LEU A 148 -4.31 10.64 29.42
N LYS A 149 -4.95 10.88 30.57
CA LYS A 149 -6.01 11.91 30.68
C LYS A 149 -5.51 13.33 30.39
N ARG A 150 -4.27 13.65 30.77
CA ARG A 150 -3.64 14.93 30.42
C ARG A 150 -3.37 15.02 28.92
N MET A 151 -2.86 13.93 28.32
CA MET A 151 -2.59 13.87 26.88
C MET A 151 -3.85 13.92 26.02
N GLU A 152 -4.96 13.37 26.52
CA GLU A 152 -6.28 13.46 25.87
C GLU A 152 -6.74 14.91 25.71
N SER A 153 -6.40 15.79 26.68
CA SER A 153 -6.74 17.22 26.62
C SER A 153 -5.93 18.03 25.60
N ASP A 154 -4.76 17.54 25.15
CA ASP A 154 -3.96 18.19 24.10
C ASP A 154 -4.42 17.68 22.72
N LEU A 155 -5.45 18.36 22.20
CA LEU A 155 -6.10 18.08 20.92
C LEU A 155 -5.16 18.18 19.71
N ILE A 156 -4.04 18.89 19.83
CA ILE A 156 -3.14 19.15 18.69
C ILE A 156 -2.08 18.04 18.60
N ARG A 157 -1.54 17.58 19.73
CA ARG A 157 -0.33 16.73 19.72
C ARG A 157 -0.57 15.28 20.11
N THR A 158 -1.47 15.03 21.07
CA THR A 158 -1.54 13.70 21.72
C THR A 158 -2.93 13.08 21.79
N ALA A 159 -4.01 13.86 21.70
CA ALA A 159 -5.38 13.33 21.81
C ALA A 159 -5.67 12.16 20.86
N LYS A 160 -5.39 12.33 19.55
CA LYS A 160 -5.57 11.26 18.54
C LYS A 160 -4.84 9.96 18.87
N GLN A 161 -3.74 10.03 19.62
CA GLN A 161 -2.98 8.84 20.02
C GLN A 161 -3.57 8.17 21.25
N VAL A 162 -4.09 8.95 22.20
CA VAL A 162 -4.83 8.41 23.35
C VAL A 162 -6.12 7.74 22.88
N ASP A 163 -6.83 8.35 21.93
CA ASP A 163 -8.01 7.76 21.29
C ASP A 163 -7.68 6.41 20.62
N ALA A 164 -6.53 6.33 19.93
CA ALA A 164 -6.07 5.08 19.32
C ALA A 164 -5.75 4.00 20.37
N ILE A 165 -5.14 4.36 21.51
CA ILE A 165 -4.88 3.43 22.62
C ILE A 165 -6.21 2.89 23.18
N ASN A 166 -7.17 3.78 23.43
CA ASN A 166 -8.49 3.40 23.95
C ASN A 166 -9.28 2.54 22.95
N ALA A 167 -9.19 2.86 21.66
CA ALA A 167 -9.77 2.05 20.60
C ALA A 167 -9.13 0.66 20.55
N ALA A 168 -7.79 0.55 20.59
CA ALA A 168 -7.09 -0.73 20.62
C ALA A 168 -7.53 -1.59 21.81
N ARG A 169 -7.63 -1.02 23.00
CA ARG A 169 -8.14 -1.70 24.21
C ARG A 169 -9.55 -2.23 24.04
N THR A 170 -10.42 -1.45 23.41
CA THR A 170 -11.81 -1.85 23.14
C THR A 170 -11.84 -3.01 22.14
N VAL A 171 -11.03 -2.91 21.07
CA VAL A 171 -10.93 -3.92 20.01
C VAL A 171 -10.39 -5.24 20.54
N MET A 172 -9.44 -5.23 21.47
CA MET A 172 -8.88 -6.44 22.08
C MET A 172 -9.88 -7.22 22.94
N SER A 173 -11.02 -6.62 23.32
CA SER A 173 -11.99 -7.31 24.16
C SER A 173 -12.66 -8.47 23.41
N PRO A 174 -12.78 -9.68 24.01
CA PRO A 174 -13.43 -10.83 23.37
C PRO A 174 -14.86 -10.52 22.90
N ALA A 175 -15.61 -9.75 23.70
CA ALA A 175 -16.97 -9.35 23.36
C ALA A 175 -17.02 -8.49 22.09
N PHE A 176 -16.07 -7.57 21.90
CA PHE A 176 -15.99 -6.76 20.69
C PHE A 176 -15.59 -7.60 19.48
N LEU A 177 -14.58 -8.45 19.61
CA LEU A 177 -14.14 -9.33 18.51
C LEU A 177 -15.30 -10.23 18.06
N LEU A 178 -16.00 -10.87 19.01
CA LEU A 178 -17.12 -11.74 18.72
C LEU A 178 -18.30 -11.01 18.04
N ASP A 179 -18.65 -9.79 18.48
CA ASP A 179 -19.70 -8.97 17.84
C ASP A 179 -19.33 -8.57 16.39
N ARG A 180 -18.03 -8.44 16.10
CA ARG A 180 -17.54 -8.10 14.75
C ARG A 180 -17.47 -9.31 13.80
N LEU A 181 -17.58 -10.54 14.31
CA LEU A 181 -17.67 -11.77 13.51
C LEU A 181 -19.08 -12.00 12.96
N ARG A 182 -19.51 -11.14 12.04
CA ARG A 182 -20.78 -11.26 11.31
C ARG A 182 -20.59 -12.11 10.06
N VAL A 183 -20.83 -13.40 10.19
CA VAL A 183 -20.53 -14.41 9.15
C VAL A 183 -21.78 -15.11 8.61
N ILE A 184 -22.90 -14.98 9.30
CA ILE A 184 -24.15 -15.67 8.96
C ILE A 184 -25.01 -14.71 8.14
N PRO A 185 -25.23 -14.99 6.85
CA PRO A 185 -26.10 -14.17 6.01
C PRO A 185 -27.56 -14.25 6.47
N HIS A 186 -28.35 -13.23 6.15
CA HIS A 186 -29.80 -13.24 6.37
C HIS A 186 -30.51 -14.24 5.46
N GLY A 187 -31.74 -14.60 5.84
CA GLY A 187 -32.69 -15.26 4.93
C GLY A 187 -33.09 -14.36 3.75
N GLU A 188 -33.72 -14.96 2.73
CA GLU A 188 -34.02 -14.33 1.42
C GLU A 188 -34.77 -12.98 1.52
N ASP A 189 -35.58 -12.76 2.57
CA ASP A 189 -36.44 -11.59 2.71
C ASP A 189 -35.74 -10.31 3.23
N GLN A 190 -34.47 -10.36 3.64
CA GLN A 190 -33.76 -9.24 4.32
C GLN A 190 -32.36 -8.93 3.76
N SER A 191 -32.26 -8.68 2.45
CA SER A 191 -30.98 -8.46 1.75
C SER A 191 -30.16 -7.24 2.22
N ASP A 192 -30.80 -6.20 2.75
CA ASP A 192 -30.13 -4.95 3.20
C ASP A 192 -29.76 -4.96 4.70
N ALA A 193 -30.16 -5.97 5.46
CA ALA A 193 -29.88 -6.05 6.89
C ALA A 193 -28.42 -6.48 7.18
N PRO A 194 -27.84 -6.07 8.32
CA PRO A 194 -26.47 -6.43 8.66
C PRO A 194 -26.42 -7.88 9.16
N TRP A 195 -25.56 -8.72 8.58
CA TRP A 195 -25.45 -10.16 8.85
C TRP A 195 -25.39 -10.49 10.35
N HIS A 196 -25.89 -11.68 10.69
CA HIS A 196 -25.91 -12.22 12.04
C HIS A 196 -24.51 -12.63 12.51
N GLY A 197 -24.27 -12.46 13.81
CA GLY A 197 -23.02 -12.84 14.45
C GLY A 197 -23.02 -14.30 14.92
N LEU A 198 -21.83 -14.89 15.09
CA LEU A 198 -21.70 -16.23 15.69
C LEU A 198 -22.22 -16.29 17.13
N ALA A 199 -22.20 -15.16 17.85
CA ALA A 199 -22.74 -15.03 19.20
C ALA A 199 -24.23 -15.43 19.29
N GLU A 200 -24.99 -15.30 18.20
CA GLU A 200 -26.44 -15.57 18.18
C GLU A 200 -26.76 -17.06 18.08
N ILE A 201 -25.81 -17.89 17.61
CA ILE A 201 -26.01 -19.33 17.40
C ILE A 201 -25.09 -20.21 18.24
N MET A 202 -24.04 -19.67 18.86
CA MET A 202 -22.97 -20.47 19.49
C MET A 202 -23.47 -21.41 20.60
N PHE A 203 -24.61 -21.10 21.24
CA PHE A 203 -25.22 -21.93 22.29
C PHE A 203 -26.39 -22.79 21.80
N LEU A 204 -26.58 -22.92 20.48
CA LEU A 204 -27.56 -23.88 19.95
C LEU A 204 -27.11 -25.32 20.22
N PRO A 205 -28.00 -26.19 20.72
CA PRO A 205 -27.66 -27.59 20.96
C PRO A 205 -27.33 -28.29 19.65
N GLY A 206 -26.33 -29.19 19.67
CA GLY A 206 -25.92 -29.93 18.47
C GLY A 206 -27.04 -30.78 17.86
N ASN A 207 -28.00 -31.23 18.67
CA ASN A 207 -29.17 -31.99 18.23
C ASN A 207 -30.48 -31.34 18.69
N ALA A 208 -31.51 -31.39 17.84
CA ALA A 208 -32.83 -30.82 18.11
C ALA A 208 -33.56 -31.40 19.33
N THR A 209 -33.18 -32.59 19.80
CA THR A 209 -33.89 -33.37 20.81
C THR A 209 -33.08 -33.65 22.08
N GLY A 210 -31.85 -33.14 22.18
CA GLY A 210 -30.92 -33.47 23.28
C GLY A 210 -30.59 -32.29 24.18
N ILE A 211 -30.41 -32.56 25.47
CA ILE A 211 -29.70 -31.66 26.39
C ILE A 211 -28.22 -31.88 26.13
N ASP A 212 -27.55 -30.87 25.57
CA ASP A 212 -26.10 -30.88 25.40
C ASP A 212 -25.45 -30.63 26.78
N PRO A 213 -24.70 -31.58 27.36
CA PRO A 213 -24.06 -31.41 28.64
C PRO A 213 -23.10 -30.22 28.67
N GLU A 214 -22.48 -29.87 27.54
CA GLU A 214 -21.57 -28.74 27.41
C GLU A 214 -22.29 -27.39 27.49
N LEU A 215 -23.61 -27.37 27.23
CA LEU A 215 -24.45 -26.17 27.29
C LEU A 215 -25.21 -26.03 28.62
N ALA A 216 -24.97 -26.93 29.58
CA ALA A 216 -25.66 -26.91 30.86
C ALA A 216 -25.36 -25.61 31.66
N GLY A 217 -26.40 -24.82 31.91
CA GLY A 217 -26.30 -23.55 32.67
C GLY A 217 -25.98 -22.32 31.82
N LEU A 218 -25.85 -22.47 30.49
CA LEU A 218 -25.73 -21.37 29.54
C LEU A 218 -27.11 -20.89 29.06
N PRO A 219 -27.25 -19.64 28.58
CA PRO A 219 -28.52 -19.12 28.11
C PRO A 219 -29.03 -19.93 26.90
N GLU A 220 -30.30 -20.35 26.97
CA GLU A 220 -30.98 -21.00 25.84
C GLU A 220 -31.11 -20.01 24.68
N GLN A 221 -30.67 -20.43 23.49
CA GLN A 221 -30.81 -19.67 22.25
C GLN A 221 -31.79 -20.39 21.32
N GLU A 222 -32.61 -19.62 20.63
CA GLU A 222 -33.45 -20.13 19.54
C GLU A 222 -32.74 -19.94 18.20
N PRO A 223 -32.92 -20.85 17.22
CA PRO A 223 -32.40 -20.67 15.88
C PRO A 223 -32.93 -19.37 15.25
N ILE A 224 -32.08 -18.71 14.48
CA ILE A 224 -32.41 -17.53 13.70
C ILE A 224 -33.50 -17.88 12.70
N ALA A 225 -34.58 -17.08 12.68
CA ALA A 225 -35.69 -17.29 11.76
C ALA A 225 -35.27 -17.06 10.30
N GLY A 226 -35.76 -17.90 9.39
CA GLY A 226 -35.50 -17.75 7.94
C GLY A 226 -34.22 -18.41 7.44
N ILE A 227 -33.47 -19.11 8.30
CA ILE A 227 -32.27 -19.90 7.94
C ILE A 227 -32.50 -21.33 8.44
N ASP A 228 -32.02 -22.34 7.71
CA ASP A 228 -32.17 -23.75 8.10
C ASP A 228 -31.62 -24.00 9.52
N PRO A 229 -32.46 -24.39 10.49
CA PRO A 229 -32.03 -24.65 11.86
C PRO A 229 -30.95 -25.73 11.98
N GLU A 230 -30.90 -26.69 11.06
CA GLU A 230 -29.90 -27.77 11.12
C GLU A 230 -28.50 -27.27 10.74
N LEU A 231 -28.41 -26.43 9.70
CA LEU A 231 -27.16 -25.78 9.33
C LEU A 231 -26.67 -24.86 10.46
N GLN A 232 -27.58 -24.16 11.15
CA GLN A 232 -27.22 -23.33 12.31
C GLN A 232 -26.62 -24.16 13.45
N ARG A 233 -27.20 -25.34 13.76
CA ARG A 233 -26.65 -26.26 14.77
C ARG A 233 -25.29 -26.82 14.37
N ARG A 234 -25.11 -27.17 13.09
CA ARG A 234 -23.81 -27.62 12.56
C ARG A 234 -22.74 -26.54 12.71
N ALA A 235 -23.06 -25.29 12.37
CA ALA A 235 -22.13 -24.16 12.54
C ALA A 235 -21.84 -23.88 14.02
N ALA A 236 -22.85 -23.95 14.90
CA ALA A 236 -22.67 -23.80 16.34
C ALA A 236 -21.74 -24.88 16.92
N THR A 237 -21.91 -26.13 16.48
CA THR A 237 -21.08 -27.26 16.88
C THR A 237 -19.64 -27.09 16.38
N ALA A 238 -19.46 -26.74 15.11
CA ALA A 238 -18.13 -26.46 14.55
C ALA A 238 -17.43 -25.29 15.28
N TRP A 239 -18.17 -24.25 15.68
CA TRP A 239 -17.62 -23.17 16.50
C TRP A 239 -17.17 -23.65 17.88
N ARG A 240 -17.95 -24.50 18.56
CA ARG A 240 -17.55 -25.08 19.85
C ARG A 240 -16.32 -25.99 19.70
N GLU A 241 -16.29 -26.83 18.67
CA GLU A 241 -15.13 -27.67 18.35
C GLU A 241 -13.88 -26.82 18.08
N LEU A 242 -14.03 -25.70 17.37
CA LEU A 242 -12.94 -24.75 17.15
C LEU A 242 -12.39 -24.19 18.46
N VAL A 243 -13.25 -23.72 19.35
CA VAL A 243 -12.86 -23.19 20.68
C VAL A 243 -12.18 -24.27 21.52
N ASN A 244 -12.74 -25.48 21.53
CA ASN A 244 -12.19 -26.62 22.28
C ASN A 244 -10.83 -27.04 21.75
N ALA A 245 -10.69 -27.18 20.43
CA ALA A 245 -9.42 -27.52 19.78
C ALA A 245 -8.37 -26.43 20.00
N TRP A 246 -8.75 -25.15 19.95
CA TRP A 246 -7.85 -24.03 20.24
C TRP A 246 -7.34 -24.05 21.68
N THR A 247 -8.24 -24.32 22.63
CA THR A 247 -7.90 -24.38 24.06
C THR A 247 -7.05 -25.61 24.39
N ALA A 248 -7.26 -26.70 23.66
CA ALA A 248 -6.48 -27.94 23.77
C ALA A 248 -5.16 -27.91 22.99
N GLU A 249 -4.88 -26.83 22.23
CA GLU A 249 -3.71 -26.72 21.35
C GLU A 249 -3.65 -27.88 20.32
N ASP A 250 -4.81 -28.27 19.77
CA ASP A 250 -4.95 -29.28 18.71
C ASP A 250 -5.08 -28.61 17.33
N ALA A 251 -3.98 -28.57 16.58
CA ALA A 251 -3.94 -27.94 15.25
C ALA A 251 -4.86 -28.65 14.23
N ALA A 252 -4.94 -29.98 14.26
CA ALA A 252 -5.77 -30.74 13.34
C ALA A 252 -7.27 -30.51 13.62
N GLY A 253 -7.64 -30.45 14.90
CA GLY A 253 -8.99 -30.07 15.33
C GLY A 253 -9.38 -28.67 14.86
N VAL A 254 -8.47 -27.69 14.96
CA VAL A 254 -8.70 -26.31 14.49
C VAL A 254 -8.95 -26.27 12.98
N GLU A 255 -8.18 -27.01 12.18
CA GLU A 255 -8.34 -27.07 10.72
C GLU A 255 -9.71 -27.64 10.33
N VAL A 256 -10.09 -28.79 10.91
CA VAL A 256 -11.37 -29.48 10.63
C VAL A 256 -12.56 -28.62 11.04
N ALA A 257 -12.50 -28.01 12.22
CA ALA A 257 -13.56 -27.14 12.73
C ALA A 257 -13.69 -25.86 11.87
N SER A 258 -12.57 -25.26 11.47
CA SER A 258 -12.52 -24.08 10.60
C SER A 258 -13.12 -24.35 9.22
N LEU A 259 -12.77 -25.49 8.61
CA LEU A 259 -13.32 -25.91 7.33
C LEU A 259 -14.83 -26.12 7.43
N THR A 260 -15.27 -26.88 8.44
CA THR A 260 -16.70 -27.16 8.67
C THR A 260 -17.50 -25.89 8.88
N LEU A 261 -16.97 -24.94 9.66
CA LEU A 261 -17.62 -23.65 9.90
C LEU A 261 -17.73 -22.82 8.62
N SER A 262 -16.64 -22.73 7.83
CA SER A 262 -16.64 -21.95 6.58
C SER A 262 -17.58 -22.54 5.52
N GLU A 263 -17.64 -23.86 5.39
CA GLU A 263 -18.54 -24.54 4.46
C GLU A 263 -20.00 -24.36 4.89
N THR A 264 -20.29 -24.59 6.17
CA THR A 264 -21.66 -24.49 6.69
C THR A 264 -22.20 -23.05 6.56
N ALA A 265 -21.39 -22.03 6.87
CA ALA A 265 -21.79 -20.63 6.71
C ALA A 265 -22.13 -20.27 5.25
N ARG A 266 -21.48 -20.92 4.28
CA ARG A 266 -21.73 -20.73 2.85
C ARG A 266 -22.98 -21.48 2.38
N GLU A 267 -23.23 -22.67 2.94
CA GLU A 267 -24.41 -23.48 2.66
C GLU A 267 -25.71 -22.81 3.15
N MET A 268 -25.64 -22.00 4.22
CA MET A 268 -26.81 -21.31 4.78
C MET A 268 -27.52 -20.37 3.80
N ASN A 269 -26.77 -19.63 2.99
CA ASN A 269 -27.33 -18.81 1.91
C ASN A 269 -26.31 -18.65 0.76
N PRO A 270 -26.33 -19.54 -0.24
CA PRO A 270 -25.39 -19.51 -1.35
C PRO A 270 -25.52 -18.28 -2.25
N GLU A 271 -26.68 -17.61 -2.28
CA GLU A 271 -26.89 -16.42 -3.11
C GLU A 271 -26.29 -15.16 -2.49
N ALA A 272 -26.42 -15.00 -1.17
CA ALA A 272 -25.85 -13.87 -0.44
C ALA A 272 -24.33 -13.99 -0.23
N TYR A 273 -23.80 -15.22 -0.18
CA TYR A 273 -22.40 -15.48 0.09
C TYR A 273 -21.52 -15.29 -1.17
N PRO A 274 -20.44 -14.49 -1.13
CA PRO A 274 -19.56 -14.32 -2.28
C PRO A 274 -18.88 -15.64 -2.71
N PRO A 275 -18.47 -15.77 -3.98
CA PRO A 275 -17.73 -16.94 -4.44
C PRO A 275 -16.46 -17.18 -3.60
N ALA A 276 -16.23 -18.42 -3.18
CA ALA A 276 -15.08 -18.80 -2.36
C ALA A 276 -13.74 -18.41 -3.00
N THR A 277 -13.66 -18.50 -4.33
CA THR A 277 -12.47 -18.08 -5.09
C THR A 277 -12.14 -16.61 -4.87
N ARG A 278 -13.14 -15.71 -4.81
CA ARG A 278 -12.94 -14.28 -4.56
C ARG A 278 -12.37 -14.03 -3.15
N LEU A 279 -12.89 -14.72 -2.16
CA LEU A 279 -12.45 -14.57 -0.77
C LEU A 279 -11.06 -15.16 -0.56
N ALA A 280 -10.74 -16.29 -1.20
CA ALA A 280 -9.41 -16.88 -1.21
C ALA A 280 -8.38 -15.95 -1.87
N TRP A 281 -8.71 -15.36 -3.02
CA TRP A 281 -7.85 -14.36 -3.67
C TRP A 281 -7.67 -13.09 -2.84
N GLU A 282 -8.70 -12.64 -2.12
CA GLU A 282 -8.57 -11.53 -1.17
C GLU A 282 -7.63 -11.91 -0.01
N ASN A 283 -7.77 -13.10 0.58
CA ASN A 283 -6.88 -13.58 1.63
C ASN A 283 -5.42 -13.64 1.16
N TRP A 284 -5.18 -14.32 0.03
CA TRP A 284 -3.86 -14.44 -0.57
C TRP A 284 -3.22 -13.08 -0.91
N TYR A 285 -4.01 -12.10 -1.38
CA TYR A 285 -3.51 -10.76 -1.66
C TYR A 285 -2.92 -10.07 -0.42
N PHE A 286 -3.49 -10.28 0.76
CA PHE A 286 -2.95 -9.74 2.01
C PHE A 286 -1.75 -10.54 2.52
N GLU A 287 -1.78 -11.88 2.41
CA GLU A 287 -0.64 -12.74 2.76
C GLU A 287 0.59 -12.44 1.89
N ALA A 288 0.38 -12.13 0.61
CA ALA A 288 1.41 -11.72 -0.33
C ALA A 288 1.88 -10.27 -0.15
N ASP A 289 1.58 -9.62 0.99
CA ASP A 289 2.01 -8.25 1.33
C ASP A 289 1.59 -7.24 0.24
N GLN A 290 0.38 -7.45 -0.30
CA GLN A 290 -0.22 -6.68 -1.41
C GLN A 290 0.67 -6.57 -2.65
N LEU A 291 1.63 -7.48 -2.81
CA LEU A 291 2.65 -7.50 -3.86
C LEU A 291 3.54 -6.24 -3.87
N THR A 292 3.63 -5.52 -2.75
CA THR A 292 4.45 -4.30 -2.64
C THR A 292 5.95 -4.59 -2.82
N ARG A 293 6.40 -5.81 -2.49
CA ARG A 293 7.76 -6.31 -2.74
C ARG A 293 8.18 -6.31 -4.22
N GLY A 294 7.26 -6.05 -5.15
CA GLY A 294 7.57 -5.79 -6.56
C GLY A 294 8.61 -4.68 -6.77
N TRP A 295 8.84 -3.80 -5.79
CA TRP A 295 9.93 -2.81 -5.81
C TRP A 295 11.32 -3.45 -6.01
N LEU A 296 11.56 -4.67 -5.51
CA LEU A 296 12.82 -5.40 -5.71
C LEU A 296 13.05 -5.76 -7.18
N ILE A 297 11.98 -6.12 -7.90
CA ILE A 297 12.04 -6.44 -9.33
C ILE A 297 12.29 -5.16 -10.13
N TYR A 298 11.66 -4.05 -9.75
CA TYR A 298 12.00 -2.73 -10.33
C TYR A 298 13.45 -2.35 -10.06
N MET A 299 13.97 -2.57 -8.85
CA MET A 299 15.37 -2.34 -8.51
C MET A 299 16.31 -3.16 -9.40
N ALA A 300 16.03 -4.46 -9.58
CA ALA A 300 16.81 -5.30 -10.49
C ALA A 300 16.76 -4.77 -11.93
N SER A 301 15.58 -4.34 -12.41
CA SER A 301 15.42 -3.75 -13.75
C SER A 301 16.27 -2.48 -13.91
N ILE A 302 16.29 -1.60 -12.89
CA ILE A 302 17.06 -0.35 -12.88
C ILE A 302 18.55 -0.64 -12.99
N VAL A 303 19.08 -1.63 -12.26
CA VAL A 303 20.49 -2.00 -12.34
C VAL A 303 20.87 -2.42 -13.76
N PHE A 304 20.09 -3.30 -14.39
CA PHE A 304 20.35 -3.73 -15.76
C PHE A 304 20.17 -2.62 -16.79
N LEU A 305 19.14 -1.77 -16.63
CA LEU A 305 18.90 -0.61 -17.50
C LEU A 305 20.03 0.43 -17.38
N LEU A 306 20.51 0.71 -16.16
CA LEU A 306 21.68 1.56 -15.94
C LEU A 306 22.92 1.00 -16.63
N LEU A 307 23.21 -0.29 -16.47
CA LEU A 307 24.33 -0.94 -17.17
C LEU A 307 24.16 -0.86 -18.69
N GLY A 308 22.94 -1.07 -19.19
CA GLY A 308 22.58 -0.96 -20.60
C GLY A 308 22.79 0.45 -21.15
N VAL A 309 22.40 1.49 -20.40
CA VAL A 309 22.53 2.90 -20.80
C VAL A 309 23.98 3.38 -20.69
N VAL A 310 24.65 3.11 -19.59
CA VAL A 310 26.02 3.61 -19.29
C VAL A 310 27.07 2.88 -20.12
N TYR A 311 27.06 1.55 -20.13
CA TYR A 311 28.08 0.73 -20.81
C TYR A 311 27.67 0.30 -22.23
N ARG A 312 26.46 0.68 -22.69
CA ARG A 312 25.89 0.27 -23.99
C ARG A 312 25.85 -1.26 -24.18
N TRP A 313 25.75 -1.99 -23.07
CA TRP A 313 25.73 -3.44 -23.09
C TRP A 313 24.37 -3.95 -23.56
N ARG A 314 24.30 -4.44 -24.80
CA ARG A 314 23.04 -4.83 -25.47
C ARG A 314 22.27 -5.92 -24.71
N TRP A 315 22.98 -6.85 -24.08
CA TRP A 315 22.36 -7.91 -23.30
C TRP A 315 21.78 -7.37 -21.99
N ALA A 316 22.53 -6.56 -21.24
CA ALA A 316 21.99 -5.89 -20.05
C ALA A 316 20.78 -5.00 -20.37
N MET A 317 20.81 -4.31 -21.51
CA MET A 317 19.68 -3.49 -21.95
C MET A 317 18.42 -4.32 -22.23
N THR A 318 18.55 -5.46 -22.93
CA THR A 318 17.42 -6.36 -23.19
C THR A 318 16.94 -7.03 -21.90
N THR A 319 17.85 -7.54 -21.07
CA THR A 319 17.52 -8.12 -19.76
C THR A 319 16.80 -7.11 -18.88
N GLY A 320 17.30 -5.87 -18.78
CA GLY A 320 16.66 -4.80 -18.03
C GLY A 320 15.25 -4.50 -18.50
N MET A 321 15.02 -4.47 -19.82
CA MET A 321 13.67 -4.30 -20.37
C MET A 321 12.73 -5.48 -20.10
N VAL A 322 13.23 -6.72 -20.19
CA VAL A 322 12.43 -7.91 -19.89
C VAL A 322 12.04 -7.93 -18.41
N VAL A 323 12.99 -7.64 -17.51
CA VAL A 323 12.72 -7.56 -16.07
C VAL A 323 11.77 -6.39 -15.76
N PHE A 324 11.93 -5.24 -16.42
CA PHE A 324 11.03 -4.09 -16.29
C PHE A 324 9.60 -4.41 -16.72
N LEU A 325 9.42 -5.08 -17.87
CA LEU A 325 8.10 -5.52 -18.34
C LEU A 325 7.50 -6.60 -17.44
N GLY A 326 8.32 -7.49 -16.87
CA GLY A 326 7.89 -8.45 -15.85
C GLY A 326 7.41 -7.75 -14.57
N ALA A 327 8.14 -6.74 -14.09
CA ALA A 327 7.74 -5.92 -12.95
C ALA A 327 6.42 -5.18 -13.22
N PHE A 328 6.26 -4.62 -14.43
CA PHE A 328 5.01 -3.99 -14.85
C PHE A 328 3.85 -4.98 -14.94
N GLY A 329 4.10 -6.20 -15.42
CA GLY A 329 3.11 -7.27 -15.42
C GLY A 329 2.64 -7.62 -14.01
N LEU A 330 3.57 -7.76 -13.07
CA LEU A 330 3.26 -8.01 -11.66
C LEU A 330 2.47 -6.85 -11.03
N GLN A 331 2.87 -5.60 -11.28
CA GLN A 331 2.16 -4.43 -10.76
C GLN A 331 0.76 -4.30 -11.38
N THR A 332 0.61 -4.59 -12.68
CA THR A 332 -0.69 -4.62 -13.36
C THR A 332 -1.59 -5.70 -12.76
N PHE A 333 -1.05 -6.88 -12.48
CA PHE A 333 -1.76 -7.94 -11.79
C PHE A 333 -2.19 -7.50 -10.38
N ALA A 334 -1.32 -6.85 -9.60
CA ALA A 334 -1.64 -6.37 -8.26
C ALA A 334 -2.77 -5.32 -8.26
N VAL A 335 -2.69 -4.32 -9.14
CA VAL A 335 -3.71 -3.27 -9.28
C VAL A 335 -5.02 -3.85 -9.80
N GLY A 336 -4.97 -4.76 -10.79
CA GLY A 336 -6.13 -5.44 -11.35
C GLY A 336 -6.82 -6.36 -10.34
N LEU A 337 -6.05 -7.13 -9.58
CA LEU A 337 -6.55 -7.98 -8.50
C LEU A 337 -7.25 -7.14 -7.43
N ARG A 338 -6.65 -6.02 -7.02
CA ARG A 338 -7.27 -5.09 -6.07
C ARG A 338 -8.55 -4.45 -6.60
N TRP A 339 -8.59 -4.08 -7.89
CA TRP A 339 -9.81 -3.58 -8.54
C TRP A 339 -10.92 -4.65 -8.48
N TRP A 340 -10.61 -5.89 -8.86
CA TRP A 340 -11.59 -6.98 -8.82
C TRP A 340 -12.09 -7.30 -7.41
N ILE A 341 -11.20 -7.36 -6.41
CA ILE A 341 -11.55 -7.62 -5.01
C ILE A 341 -12.43 -6.50 -4.44
N SER A 342 -12.03 -5.25 -4.65
CA SER A 342 -12.72 -4.08 -4.06
C SER A 342 -14.02 -3.73 -4.78
N GLY A 343 -14.24 -4.24 -6.00
CA GLY A 343 -15.41 -3.91 -6.84
C GLY A 343 -15.39 -2.49 -7.38
N ARG A 344 -14.29 -1.75 -7.19
CA ARG A 344 -14.10 -0.37 -7.60
C ARG A 344 -12.67 -0.14 -8.04
N TRP A 345 -12.43 0.91 -8.80
CA TRP A 345 -11.07 1.26 -9.14
C TRP A 345 -10.30 1.75 -7.91
N PRO A 346 -9.02 1.37 -7.76
CA PRO A 346 -8.21 1.68 -6.58
C PRO A 346 -7.70 3.14 -6.62
N ASN A 347 -8.53 4.06 -6.11
CA ASN A 347 -8.15 5.46 -5.87
C ASN A 347 -8.78 6.03 -4.58
N SER A 348 -9.25 5.18 -3.67
CA SER A 348 -10.04 5.58 -2.50
C SER A 348 -9.21 5.97 -1.28
N ASN A 349 -7.95 5.52 -1.20
CA ASN A 349 -7.02 5.85 -0.12
C ASN A 349 -5.63 6.21 -0.66
N MET A 350 -4.73 6.68 0.22
CA MET A 350 -3.37 7.08 -0.20
C MET A 350 -2.54 5.91 -0.73
N PHE A 351 -2.67 4.70 -0.16
CA PHE A 351 -1.98 3.50 -0.65
C PHE A 351 -2.35 3.21 -2.12
N GLU A 352 -3.64 3.23 -2.41
CA GLU A 352 -4.21 3.06 -3.74
C GLU A 352 -3.76 4.17 -4.69
N ALA A 353 -3.77 5.43 -4.24
CA ALA A 353 -3.30 6.55 -5.05
C ALA A 353 -1.81 6.41 -5.43
N VAL A 354 -0.93 6.04 -4.49
CA VAL A 354 0.51 5.86 -4.73
C VAL A 354 0.78 4.71 -5.71
N THR A 355 0.14 3.57 -5.49
CA THR A 355 0.34 2.35 -6.29
C THR A 355 -0.22 2.50 -7.70
N THR A 356 -1.40 3.11 -7.85
CA THR A 356 -2.03 3.41 -9.14
C THR A 356 -1.29 4.53 -9.90
N ALA A 357 -0.80 5.58 -9.22
CA ALA A 357 0.02 6.64 -9.84
C ALA A 357 1.26 6.07 -10.52
N SER A 358 2.03 5.25 -9.78
CA SER A 358 3.23 4.63 -10.33
C SER A 358 2.93 3.68 -11.49
N TRP A 359 1.82 2.95 -11.43
CA TRP A 359 1.36 2.11 -12.54
C TRP A 359 1.09 2.94 -13.80
N PHE A 360 0.41 4.08 -13.69
CA PHE A 360 0.22 5.00 -14.82
C PHE A 360 1.54 5.54 -15.39
N GLY A 361 2.49 5.90 -14.52
CA GLY A 361 3.82 6.34 -14.94
C GLY A 361 4.58 5.28 -15.73
N VAL A 362 4.56 4.03 -15.25
CA VAL A 362 5.17 2.89 -15.94
C VAL A 362 4.46 2.58 -17.26
N LEU A 363 3.12 2.58 -17.26
CA LEU A 363 2.33 2.39 -18.49
C LEU A 363 2.69 3.45 -19.53
N CYS A 364 2.78 4.73 -19.14
CA CYS A 364 3.18 5.80 -20.04
C CYS A 364 4.60 5.57 -20.59
N ALA A 365 5.55 5.21 -19.74
CA ALA A 365 6.91 4.90 -20.20
C ALA A 365 6.96 3.71 -21.17
N VAL A 366 6.18 2.64 -20.93
CA VAL A 366 6.06 1.50 -21.85
C VAL A 366 5.46 1.94 -23.19
N LEU A 367 4.38 2.71 -23.17
CA LEU A 367 3.72 3.20 -24.39
C LEU A 367 4.65 4.09 -25.21
N LEU A 368 5.31 5.06 -24.58
CA LEU A 368 6.29 5.93 -25.25
C LEU A 368 7.47 5.13 -25.78
N GLU A 369 7.98 4.16 -25.02
CA GLU A 369 9.07 3.30 -25.44
C GLU A 369 8.70 2.49 -26.68
N ILE A 370 7.52 1.86 -26.70
CA ILE A 370 7.04 1.01 -27.80
C ILE A 370 6.70 1.85 -29.04
N ALA A 371 5.96 2.95 -28.87
CA ALA A 371 5.42 3.73 -29.97
C ALA A 371 6.47 4.59 -30.67
N TRP A 372 7.40 5.18 -29.91
CA TRP A 372 8.27 6.24 -30.43
C TRP A 372 9.76 6.04 -30.15
N LEU A 373 10.16 5.45 -29.02
CA LEU A 373 11.60 5.38 -28.67
C LEU A 373 12.32 4.10 -29.11
N ARG A 374 11.61 3.04 -29.55
CA ARG A 374 12.24 1.80 -30.07
C ARG A 374 13.19 2.04 -31.24
N ARG A 375 13.01 3.13 -31.99
CA ARG A 375 13.81 3.49 -33.18
C ARG A 375 14.83 4.61 -32.94
N THR A 376 14.93 5.13 -31.73
CA THR A 376 15.78 6.29 -31.43
C THR A 376 16.90 5.92 -30.44
N SER A 377 17.92 6.78 -30.29
CA SER A 377 19.02 6.56 -29.34
C SER A 377 18.61 6.64 -27.86
N PHE A 378 17.32 6.85 -27.58
CA PHE A 378 16.73 7.11 -26.26
C PHE A 378 16.27 5.84 -25.54
N ARG A 379 16.42 4.67 -26.18
CA ARG A 379 15.97 3.37 -25.68
C ARG A 379 16.42 3.13 -24.24
N GLY A 380 15.46 2.91 -23.33
CA GLY A 380 15.75 2.57 -21.92
C GLY A 380 15.77 3.71 -20.94
N LEU A 381 15.81 4.97 -21.39
CA LEU A 381 15.91 6.11 -20.47
C LEU A 381 14.57 6.41 -19.79
N LEU A 382 13.45 6.32 -20.53
CA LEU A 382 12.11 6.48 -19.95
C LEU A 382 11.75 5.29 -19.05
N PRO A 383 11.98 4.02 -19.44
CA PRO A 383 11.81 2.89 -18.52
C PRO A 383 12.70 2.94 -17.29
N LEU A 384 13.92 3.48 -17.40
CA LEU A 384 14.77 3.72 -16.23
C LEU A 384 14.12 4.73 -15.28
N GLY A 385 13.66 5.87 -15.80
CA GLY A 385 12.95 6.87 -15.01
C GLY A 385 11.69 6.31 -14.34
N ALA A 386 10.83 5.62 -15.11
CA ALA A 386 9.64 4.96 -14.60
C ALA A 386 9.95 3.87 -13.57
N GLY A 387 11.01 3.10 -13.78
CA GLY A 387 11.46 2.08 -12.85
C GLY A 387 11.83 2.68 -11.51
N VAL A 388 12.58 3.79 -11.50
CA VAL A 388 12.91 4.53 -10.27
C VAL A 388 11.64 5.08 -9.61
N THR A 389 10.72 5.67 -10.37
CA THR A 389 9.43 6.16 -9.85
C THR A 389 8.62 5.03 -9.18
N ALA A 390 8.47 3.89 -9.86
CA ALA A 390 7.72 2.75 -9.35
C ALA A 390 8.40 2.08 -8.16
N MET A 391 9.73 1.96 -8.19
CA MET A 391 10.51 1.47 -7.06
C MET A 391 10.28 2.33 -5.82
N VAL A 392 10.41 3.67 -5.94
CA VAL A 392 10.21 4.58 -4.80
C VAL A 392 8.76 4.52 -4.30
N ALA A 393 7.76 4.50 -5.20
CA ALA A 393 6.36 4.40 -4.82
C ALA A 393 6.04 3.11 -4.06
N LEU A 394 6.49 1.96 -4.56
CA LEU A 394 6.26 0.66 -3.92
C LEU A 394 7.10 0.48 -2.64
N MET A 395 8.32 1.01 -2.59
CA MET A 395 9.09 1.08 -1.34
C MET A 395 8.37 1.91 -0.29
N THR A 396 7.79 3.05 -0.68
CA THR A 396 7.03 3.89 0.24
C THR A 396 5.81 3.13 0.78
N ALA A 397 5.08 2.43 -0.09
CA ALA A 397 3.95 1.59 0.29
C ALA A 397 4.35 0.45 1.25
N HIS A 398 5.51 -0.18 1.02
CA HIS A 398 6.01 -1.29 1.83
C HIS A 398 6.60 -0.84 3.19
N PHE A 399 7.38 0.24 3.23
CA PHE A 399 8.11 0.67 4.42
C PHE A 399 7.33 1.65 5.31
N LEU A 400 6.27 2.29 4.80
CA LEU A 400 5.44 3.23 5.54
C LEU A 400 3.96 2.81 5.66
N PRO A 401 3.63 1.55 6.02
CA PRO A 401 2.24 1.08 6.12
C PRO A 401 1.43 1.82 7.19
N VAL A 402 2.10 2.37 8.22
CA VAL A 402 1.47 3.24 9.24
C VAL A 402 0.88 4.55 8.66
N TYR A 403 1.29 4.93 7.45
CA TYR A 403 0.81 6.12 6.76
C TYR A 403 0.07 5.77 5.47
N LEU A 404 0.38 4.62 4.87
CA LEU A 404 -0.25 4.10 3.66
C LEU A 404 -0.98 2.80 4.02
N ASN A 405 -2.17 2.94 4.60
CA ASN A 405 -2.93 1.77 5.04
C ASN A 405 -3.35 0.92 3.81
N PRO A 406 -2.91 -0.35 3.72
CA PRO A 406 -3.24 -1.23 2.60
C PRO A 406 -4.65 -1.81 2.66
N ASN A 407 -5.34 -1.70 3.80
CA ASN A 407 -6.67 -2.27 4.01
C ASN A 407 -7.72 -1.64 3.08
N ILE A 408 -8.69 -2.46 2.68
CA ILE A 408 -9.76 -2.04 1.77
C ILE A 408 -10.97 -1.63 2.63
N SER A 409 -11.18 -0.32 2.78
CA SER A 409 -12.34 0.26 3.48
C SER A 409 -13.50 0.53 2.52
N ASN A 410 -14.64 0.97 3.07
CA ASN A 410 -15.68 1.58 2.24
C ASN A 410 -15.29 2.99 1.82
N MET A 411 -15.75 3.40 0.65
CA MET A 411 -15.57 4.78 0.18
C MET A 411 -16.42 5.71 1.02
N MET A 412 -15.88 6.87 1.38
CA MET A 412 -16.69 7.92 1.99
C MET A 412 -17.77 8.38 1.00
N PRO A 413 -18.97 8.79 1.45
CA PRO A 413 -20.05 9.20 0.56
C PRO A 413 -19.64 10.28 -0.45
N VAL A 414 -18.79 11.24 -0.04
CA VAL A 414 -18.29 12.32 -0.90
C VAL A 414 -17.40 11.82 -2.06
N LEU A 415 -16.87 10.59 -1.97
CA LEU A 415 -16.10 9.97 -3.04
C LEU A 415 -16.97 9.34 -4.13
N HIS A 416 -18.29 9.23 -3.93
CA HIS A 416 -19.22 8.69 -4.92
C HIS A 416 -19.63 9.75 -5.96
N ASP A 417 -18.66 10.50 -6.49
CA ASP A 417 -18.85 11.49 -7.55
C ASP A 417 -17.92 11.19 -8.73
N VAL A 418 -18.49 11.21 -9.94
CA VAL A 418 -17.77 10.98 -11.20
C VAL A 418 -16.65 12.01 -11.40
N TRP A 419 -16.87 13.26 -11.02
CA TRP A 419 -15.88 14.33 -11.14
C TRP A 419 -14.69 14.11 -10.23
N LEU A 420 -14.90 13.71 -8.97
CA LEU A 420 -13.78 13.39 -8.06
C LEU A 420 -12.99 12.21 -8.60
N TYR A 421 -13.69 11.21 -9.12
CA TYR A 421 -13.07 10.01 -9.66
C TYR A 421 -12.16 10.32 -10.85
N ILE A 422 -12.62 11.12 -11.80
CA ILE A 422 -11.82 11.54 -12.96
C ILE A 422 -10.69 12.49 -12.51
N HIS A 423 -11.00 13.47 -11.66
CA HIS A 423 -10.04 14.43 -11.12
C HIS A 423 -8.85 13.72 -10.46
N THR A 424 -9.14 12.79 -9.53
CA THR A 424 -8.11 12.08 -8.76
C THR A 424 -7.20 11.29 -9.70
N ASN A 425 -7.77 10.55 -10.65
CA ASN A 425 -6.99 9.76 -11.62
C ASN A 425 -6.10 10.64 -12.51
N VAL A 426 -6.59 11.79 -12.96
CA VAL A 426 -5.83 12.71 -13.81
C VAL A 426 -4.70 13.41 -13.04
N ILE A 427 -4.96 13.81 -11.78
CA ILE A 427 -3.94 14.40 -10.91
C ILE A 427 -2.85 13.39 -10.54
N ILE A 428 -3.21 12.17 -10.12
CA ILE A 428 -2.21 11.16 -9.75
C ILE A 428 -1.36 10.76 -10.96
N PHE A 429 -1.95 10.71 -12.16
CA PHE A 429 -1.19 10.45 -13.39
C PHE A 429 -0.22 11.60 -13.69
N SER A 430 -0.66 12.85 -13.60
CA SER A 430 0.22 14.01 -13.75
C SER A 430 1.39 13.96 -12.76
N TYR A 431 1.13 13.65 -11.49
CA TYR A 431 2.16 13.59 -10.45
C TYR A 431 3.21 12.51 -10.72
N ALA A 432 2.80 11.35 -11.23
CA ALA A 432 3.73 10.31 -11.65
C ALA A 432 4.68 10.78 -12.77
N LEU A 433 4.16 11.53 -13.75
CA LEU A 433 4.97 12.09 -14.83
C LEU A 433 5.90 13.20 -14.36
N ILE A 434 5.47 14.06 -13.43
CA ILE A 434 6.32 15.09 -12.81
C ILE A 434 7.49 14.44 -12.07
N PHE A 435 7.21 13.40 -11.28
CA PHE A 435 8.27 12.68 -10.57
C PHE A 435 9.25 12.02 -11.56
N MET A 436 8.73 11.40 -12.61
CA MET A 436 9.56 10.80 -13.66
C MET A 436 10.41 11.83 -14.40
N ALA A 437 9.86 13.01 -14.69
CA ALA A 437 10.59 14.14 -15.26
C ALA A 437 11.68 14.65 -14.30
N ALA A 438 11.43 14.65 -13.00
CA ALA A 438 12.43 15.02 -11.99
C ALA A 438 13.57 14.01 -11.90
N VAL A 439 13.30 12.71 -12.08
CA VAL A 439 14.35 11.68 -12.17
C VAL A 439 15.24 11.92 -13.39
N THR A 440 14.65 12.14 -14.57
CA THR A 440 15.45 12.43 -15.78
C THR A 440 16.18 13.77 -15.70
N ALA A 441 15.57 14.79 -15.09
CA ALA A 441 16.19 16.08 -14.80
C ALA A 441 17.38 15.94 -13.85
N THR A 442 17.26 15.12 -12.81
CA THR A 442 18.35 14.86 -11.86
C THR A 442 19.53 14.17 -12.54
N LEU A 443 19.26 13.22 -13.44
CA LEU A 443 20.29 12.61 -14.29
C LEU A 443 20.98 13.64 -15.19
N TYR A 444 20.24 14.62 -15.74
CA TYR A 444 20.82 15.73 -16.50
C TYR A 444 21.73 16.61 -15.64
N LEU A 445 21.29 16.97 -14.43
CA LEU A 445 22.09 17.76 -13.50
C LEU A 445 23.37 17.01 -13.09
N ALA A 446 23.28 15.71 -12.82
CA ALA A 446 24.46 14.88 -12.55
C ALA A 446 25.42 14.87 -13.75
N TYR A 447 24.89 14.67 -14.97
CA TYR A 447 25.69 14.78 -16.20
C TYR A 447 26.39 16.14 -16.33
N ARG A 448 25.69 17.23 -15.99
CA ARG A 448 26.23 18.60 -16.01
C ARG A 448 27.33 18.81 -14.97
N LEU A 449 27.18 18.24 -13.76
CA LEU A 449 28.16 18.30 -12.69
C LEU A 449 29.45 17.54 -13.03
N PHE A 450 29.35 16.41 -13.72
CA PHE A 450 30.51 15.61 -14.16
C PHE A 450 31.17 16.11 -15.46
N GLY A 451 31.02 17.40 -15.78
CA GLY A 451 31.67 18.03 -16.93
C GLY A 451 30.90 17.94 -18.25
N GLY A 452 29.60 17.62 -18.20
CA GLY A 452 28.71 17.67 -19.36
C GLY A 452 28.55 19.09 -19.93
N ARG A 453 28.53 19.21 -21.27
CA ARG A 453 28.35 20.50 -21.94
C ARG A 453 26.91 21.01 -21.82
N ALA A 454 26.76 22.32 -22.02
CA ALA A 454 25.48 22.99 -21.97
C ALA A 454 24.65 22.56 -23.18
N VAL A 455 23.38 22.20 -22.95
CA VAL A 455 22.46 21.92 -24.04
C VAL A 455 21.80 23.22 -24.47
N TYR A 456 22.23 23.71 -25.64
CA TYR A 456 21.66 24.88 -26.29
C TYR A 456 20.46 24.52 -27.21
N ALA A 457 19.92 23.29 -27.10
CA ALA A 457 18.98 22.69 -28.04
C ALA A 457 17.86 23.63 -28.52
N ARG A 458 17.60 23.60 -29.83
CA ARG A 458 16.43 24.23 -30.47
C ARG A 458 15.25 23.26 -30.44
N ALA A 459 14.09 23.77 -30.00
CA ALA A 459 12.79 23.10 -29.83
C ALA A 459 12.85 21.70 -29.14
N GLY A 460 13.00 21.68 -27.82
CA GLY A 460 12.71 20.47 -27.03
C GLY A 460 11.20 20.30 -26.79
N GLY A 461 10.75 19.07 -26.53
CA GLY A 461 9.34 18.71 -26.34
C GLY A 461 8.81 17.78 -27.44
N ALA A 462 7.48 17.71 -27.60
CA ALA A 462 6.83 16.94 -28.67
C ALA A 462 7.34 17.30 -30.09
N GLY A 463 7.78 18.55 -30.29
CA GLY A 463 8.39 19.00 -31.55
C GLY A 463 9.67 18.29 -31.94
N ALA A 464 10.48 17.83 -30.97
CA ALA A 464 11.69 17.04 -31.25
C ALA A 464 11.36 15.60 -31.70
N LEU A 465 10.23 15.05 -31.27
CA LEU A 465 9.72 13.74 -31.69
C LEU A 465 9.07 13.78 -33.08
N VAL A 466 8.42 14.89 -33.44
CA VAL A 466 7.82 15.07 -34.78
C VAL A 466 8.90 15.37 -35.84
N LEU A 467 9.99 16.05 -35.46
CA LEU A 467 11.10 16.39 -36.36
C LEU A 467 12.11 15.25 -36.58
N ALA A 468 12.13 14.24 -35.70
CA ALA A 468 12.86 13.01 -35.91
C ALA A 468 11.94 12.05 -36.69
N GLY A 469 12.18 11.86 -37.99
CA GLY A 469 11.38 10.95 -38.81
C GLY A 469 11.41 9.48 -38.32
N PRO A 470 10.74 8.55 -39.02
CA PRO A 470 10.63 7.13 -38.65
C PRO A 470 11.96 6.38 -38.47
N ASP A 471 13.07 6.97 -38.92
CA ASP A 471 14.43 6.44 -38.84
C ASP A 471 15.27 7.10 -37.71
N GLY A 472 14.65 7.95 -36.89
CA GLY A 472 15.33 8.65 -35.79
C GLY A 472 16.34 9.69 -36.26
N HIS A 473 16.38 9.96 -37.56
CA HIS A 473 17.27 10.94 -38.15
C HIS A 473 16.71 12.35 -38.04
N THR A 474 17.49 13.27 -37.50
CA THR A 474 17.22 14.71 -37.63
C THR A 474 17.86 15.21 -38.91
N LEU A 475 17.43 16.35 -39.47
CA LEU A 475 18.05 17.00 -40.65
C LEU A 475 19.58 17.17 -40.56
N ALA A 476 20.18 16.98 -39.37
CA ALA A 476 21.62 17.01 -39.11
C ALA A 476 22.34 15.66 -39.31
N ASP A 477 21.64 14.56 -39.58
CA ASP A 477 22.26 13.25 -39.88
C ASP A 477 22.70 13.13 -41.35
N LEU A 478 22.55 14.20 -42.15
CA LEU A 478 23.08 14.30 -43.52
C LEU A 478 24.56 14.77 -43.59
N GLU A 479 25.20 15.07 -42.46
CA GLU A 479 26.62 15.45 -42.44
C GLU A 479 27.43 14.55 -41.49
N GLU A 480 28.10 13.57 -42.10
CA GLU A 480 28.98 12.59 -41.47
C GLU A 480 30.16 13.25 -40.74
N THR A 481 30.38 12.88 -39.46
CA THR A 481 31.72 12.74 -38.83
C THR A 481 31.56 12.13 -37.41
N PRO A 482 32.41 11.16 -37.00
CA PRO A 482 32.25 10.45 -35.74
C PRO A 482 33.20 10.96 -34.64
N ASP A 483 32.68 11.59 -33.58
CA ASP A 483 33.49 11.95 -32.40
C ASP A 483 32.78 11.75 -31.06
N ALA A 484 33.54 11.29 -30.05
CA ALA A 484 33.07 11.03 -28.69
C ALA A 484 32.57 12.28 -27.96
N ALA A 485 33.03 13.48 -28.35
CA ALA A 485 32.52 14.76 -27.83
C ALA A 485 31.07 15.02 -28.29
N ARG A 486 30.75 14.80 -29.58
CA ARG A 486 29.37 14.88 -30.11
C ARG A 486 28.45 13.85 -29.44
N ARG A 487 29.02 12.73 -28.99
CA ARG A 487 28.32 11.65 -28.27
C ARG A 487 27.87 12.05 -26.87
N ARG A 488 28.70 12.80 -26.13
CA ARG A 488 28.34 13.38 -24.81
C ARG A 488 27.27 14.46 -24.98
N ASP A 489 27.42 15.32 -25.98
CA ASP A 489 26.47 16.39 -26.28
C ASP A 489 25.06 15.82 -26.60
N ARG A 490 25.00 14.72 -27.37
CA ARG A 490 23.75 13.99 -27.67
C ARG A 490 23.07 13.39 -26.43
N PHE A 491 23.81 12.97 -25.40
CA PHE A 491 23.22 12.39 -24.18
C PHE A 491 22.53 13.46 -23.31
N GLY A 492 23.13 14.65 -23.21
CA GLY A 492 22.49 15.80 -22.54
C GLY A 492 21.19 16.22 -23.23
N GLU A 493 21.21 16.29 -24.57
CA GLU A 493 20.02 16.61 -25.37
C GLU A 493 18.89 15.58 -25.18
N ILE A 494 19.25 14.30 -25.06
CA ILE A 494 18.32 13.22 -24.80
C ILE A 494 17.62 13.39 -23.45
N LEU A 495 18.39 13.68 -22.40
CA LEU A 495 17.87 13.86 -21.05
C LEU A 495 16.97 15.11 -20.94
N ASP A 496 17.38 16.21 -21.56
CA ASP A 496 16.58 17.44 -21.63
C ASP A 496 15.29 17.24 -22.43
N GLY A 497 15.37 16.63 -23.61
CA GLY A 497 14.20 16.33 -24.45
C GLY A 497 13.20 15.41 -23.76
N SER A 498 13.69 14.36 -23.07
CA SER A 498 12.85 13.44 -22.29
C SER A 498 12.16 14.17 -21.13
N THR A 499 12.92 14.98 -20.38
CA THR A 499 12.37 15.79 -19.28
C THR A 499 11.31 16.75 -19.78
N MET A 500 11.55 17.43 -20.90
CA MET A 500 10.60 18.39 -21.48
C MET A 500 9.31 17.70 -21.94
N LEU A 501 9.41 16.55 -22.62
CA LEU A 501 8.24 15.78 -23.04
C LEU A 501 7.36 15.39 -21.86
N LEU A 502 7.95 14.80 -20.82
CA LEU A 502 7.22 14.40 -19.63
C LEU A 502 6.60 15.61 -18.93
N MET A 503 7.32 16.73 -18.90
CA MET A 503 6.84 17.97 -18.31
C MET A 503 5.64 18.53 -19.09
N GLU A 504 5.69 18.58 -20.42
CA GLU A 504 4.59 19.07 -21.27
C GLU A 504 3.31 18.25 -21.08
N ILE A 505 3.43 16.90 -21.10
CA ILE A 505 2.29 16.02 -20.85
C ILE A 505 1.74 16.24 -19.44
N SER A 506 2.64 16.28 -18.45
CA SER A 506 2.25 16.47 -17.05
C SER A 506 1.58 17.81 -16.80
N PHE A 507 2.01 18.88 -17.48
CA PHE A 507 1.47 20.23 -17.36
C PHE A 507 0.03 20.31 -17.86
N VAL A 508 -0.27 19.69 -19.02
CA VAL A 508 -1.63 19.60 -19.55
C VAL A 508 -2.54 18.81 -18.62
N LEU A 509 -2.06 17.65 -18.12
CA LEU A 509 -2.82 16.84 -17.17
C LEU A 509 -3.02 17.54 -15.83
N LEU A 510 -2.02 18.27 -15.32
CA LEU A 510 -2.12 19.03 -14.08
C LEU A 510 -3.17 20.13 -14.22
N TRP A 511 -3.15 20.87 -15.33
CA TRP A 511 -4.15 21.89 -15.63
C TRP A 511 -5.56 21.29 -15.69
N ALA A 512 -5.74 20.21 -16.45
CA ALA A 512 -7.03 19.54 -16.56
C ALA A 512 -7.50 19.04 -15.19
N GLY A 513 -6.60 18.44 -14.41
CA GLY A 513 -6.87 18.00 -13.04
C GLY A 513 -7.32 19.14 -12.14
N ILE A 514 -6.64 20.29 -12.14
CA ILE A 514 -7.04 21.46 -11.34
C ILE A 514 -8.44 21.95 -11.73
N VAL A 515 -8.74 22.03 -13.03
CA VAL A 515 -10.07 22.45 -13.52
C VAL A 515 -11.16 21.45 -13.09
N MET A 516 -10.93 20.15 -13.26
CA MET A 516 -11.88 19.12 -12.81
C MET A 516 -12.06 19.10 -11.30
N GLY A 517 -11.01 19.41 -10.54
CA GLY A 517 -11.08 19.56 -9.09
C GLY A 517 -11.96 20.74 -8.68
N ALA A 518 -11.84 21.86 -9.39
CA ALA A 518 -12.69 23.03 -9.17
C ALA A 518 -14.17 22.75 -9.47
N ILE A 519 -14.47 21.99 -10.54
CA ILE A 519 -15.86 21.56 -10.86
C ILE A 519 -16.42 20.68 -9.74
N TRP A 520 -15.64 19.70 -9.28
CA TRP A 520 -16.06 18.83 -8.18
C TRP A 520 -16.26 19.59 -6.87
N ALA A 521 -15.37 20.53 -6.55
CA ALA A 521 -15.47 21.37 -5.35
C ALA A 521 -16.74 22.23 -5.36
N ASP A 522 -17.11 22.76 -6.53
CA ASP A 522 -18.36 23.52 -6.69
C ASP A 522 -19.59 22.64 -6.44
N HIS A 523 -19.61 21.44 -7.00
CA HIS A 523 -20.67 20.46 -6.78
C HIS A 523 -20.78 19.99 -5.32
N SER A 524 -19.65 19.82 -4.63
CA SER A 524 -19.62 19.23 -3.28
C SER A 524 -19.78 20.25 -2.17
N TRP A 525 -19.19 21.44 -2.33
CA TRP A 525 -19.07 22.46 -1.28
C TRP A 525 -19.66 23.81 -1.68
N GLY A 526 -20.25 23.93 -2.87
CA GLY A 526 -20.89 25.16 -3.36
C GLY A 526 -19.93 26.28 -3.74
N ARG A 527 -18.63 25.97 -3.91
CA ARG A 527 -17.62 26.91 -4.41
C ARG A 527 -16.50 26.18 -5.17
N PRO A 528 -15.97 26.76 -6.27
CA PRO A 528 -14.96 26.10 -7.09
C PRO A 528 -13.53 26.17 -6.52
N TRP A 529 -13.28 27.02 -5.51
CA TRP A 529 -11.94 27.16 -4.93
C TRP A 529 -11.97 27.49 -3.43
N GLY A 530 -11.19 26.69 -2.71
CA GLY A 530 -10.86 26.62 -1.30
C GLY A 530 -9.93 27.68 -0.74
N TRP A 531 -8.84 27.96 -1.48
CA TRP A 531 -7.56 28.47 -0.95
C TRP A 531 -6.99 27.60 0.19
N ASP A 532 -7.39 26.34 0.28
CA ASP A 532 -6.80 25.43 1.25
C ASP A 532 -5.38 25.04 0.80
N PRO A 533 -4.53 24.54 1.71
CA PRO A 533 -3.15 24.25 1.38
C PRO A 533 -3.00 23.33 0.16
N LYS A 534 -3.89 22.35 -0.07
CA LYS A 534 -3.72 21.43 -1.21
C LYS A 534 -3.90 22.10 -2.56
N GLU A 535 -4.93 22.92 -2.65
CA GLU A 535 -5.21 23.74 -3.81
C GLU A 535 -4.09 24.76 -4.09
N VAL A 536 -3.61 25.45 -3.05
CA VAL A 536 -2.53 26.43 -3.17
C VAL A 536 -1.24 25.79 -3.67
N PHE A 537 -0.87 24.63 -3.15
CA PHE A 537 0.35 23.94 -3.59
C PHE A 537 0.21 23.29 -4.98
N ALA A 538 -1.00 22.86 -5.36
CA ALA A 538 -1.28 22.45 -6.74
C ALA A 538 -1.11 23.63 -7.71
N LEU A 539 -1.63 24.81 -7.36
CA LEU A 539 -1.45 26.04 -8.13
C LEU A 539 0.03 26.47 -8.20
N ASN A 540 0.78 26.40 -7.09
CA ASN A 540 2.20 26.72 -7.07
C ASN A 540 3.00 25.81 -8.02
N THR A 541 2.69 24.52 -8.02
CA THR A 541 3.30 23.54 -8.94
C THR A 541 3.01 23.92 -10.40
N PHE A 542 1.76 24.26 -10.71
CA PHE A 542 1.35 24.73 -12.04
C PHE A 542 2.11 26.00 -12.46
N VAL A 543 2.22 26.98 -11.57
CA VAL A 543 2.94 28.25 -11.83
C VAL A 543 4.42 28.01 -12.10
N ILE A 544 5.08 27.11 -11.37
CA ILE A 544 6.50 26.78 -11.60
C ILE A 544 6.69 26.19 -13.00
N PHE A 545 5.79 25.35 -13.47
CA PHE A 545 5.87 24.78 -14.82
C PHE A 545 5.52 25.79 -15.91
N ALA A 546 4.56 26.68 -15.67
CA ALA A 546 4.34 27.81 -16.55
C ALA A 546 5.61 28.68 -16.66
N ILE A 547 6.28 28.98 -15.53
CA ILE A 547 7.56 29.69 -15.52
C ILE A 547 8.63 28.92 -16.31
N LEU A 548 8.71 27.60 -16.17
CA LEU A 548 9.65 26.76 -16.93
C LEU A 548 9.50 26.96 -18.44
N VAL A 549 8.26 26.88 -18.96
CA VAL A 549 7.99 27.10 -20.38
C VAL A 549 8.47 28.50 -20.82
N HIS A 550 8.18 29.53 -20.03
CA HIS A 550 8.57 30.92 -20.35
C HIS A 550 10.09 31.16 -20.27
N VAL A 551 10.74 30.67 -19.21
CA VAL A 551 12.20 30.80 -19.02
C VAL A 551 12.93 30.14 -20.19
N ARG A 552 12.45 28.98 -20.65
CA ARG A 552 13.06 28.24 -21.76
C ARG A 552 13.00 28.98 -23.10
N LEU A 553 12.04 29.88 -23.30
CA LEU A 553 11.98 30.73 -24.51
C LEU A 553 13.13 31.74 -24.58
N LYS A 554 13.63 32.20 -23.42
CA LYS A 554 14.64 33.28 -23.33
C LYS A 554 16.03 32.78 -22.89
N ALA A 555 16.09 31.66 -22.17
CA ALA A 555 17.34 31.14 -21.61
C ALA A 555 18.31 30.67 -22.70
N ARG A 556 19.60 30.95 -22.49
CA ARG A 556 20.69 30.41 -23.34
C ARG A 556 20.93 28.93 -23.06
N ASP A 557 21.14 28.54 -21.80
CA ASP A 557 21.27 27.13 -21.38
C ASP A 557 19.91 26.56 -21.01
N LYS A 558 19.17 26.08 -22.02
CA LYS A 558 17.79 25.62 -21.83
C LYS A 558 17.72 24.35 -20.99
N GLY A 559 18.65 23.42 -21.20
CA GLY A 559 18.67 22.16 -20.47
C GLY A 559 18.86 22.34 -18.97
N LEU A 560 19.76 23.26 -18.56
CA LEU A 560 19.96 23.55 -17.14
C LEU A 560 18.70 24.08 -16.46
N TRP A 561 18.05 25.07 -17.06
CA TRP A 561 16.84 25.68 -16.48
C TRP A 561 15.65 24.71 -16.45
N THR A 562 15.49 23.89 -17.49
CA THR A 562 14.46 22.84 -17.50
C THR A 562 14.70 21.83 -16.40
N ALA A 563 15.94 21.37 -16.21
CA ALA A 563 16.24 20.41 -15.17
C ALA A 563 16.05 20.98 -13.75
N ILE A 564 16.52 22.21 -13.49
CA ILE A 564 16.35 22.88 -12.19
C ILE A 564 14.85 23.06 -11.86
N LEU A 565 14.08 23.63 -12.79
CA LEU A 565 12.67 23.94 -12.55
C LEU A 565 11.80 22.67 -12.47
N ALA A 566 12.16 21.60 -13.20
CA ALA A 566 11.50 20.30 -13.05
C ALA A 566 11.71 19.71 -11.65
N VAL A 567 12.94 19.76 -11.12
CA VAL A 567 13.25 19.29 -9.76
C VAL A 567 12.57 20.16 -8.70
N ILE A 568 12.59 21.48 -8.85
CA ILE A 568 11.91 22.41 -7.93
C ILE A 568 10.39 22.17 -7.93
N GLY A 569 9.76 22.07 -9.10
CA GLY A 569 8.32 21.83 -9.22
C GLY A 569 7.92 20.46 -8.64
N CYS A 570 8.74 19.43 -8.85
CA CYS A 570 8.56 18.14 -8.18
C CYS A 570 8.69 18.26 -6.66
N GLY A 571 9.65 19.03 -6.14
CA GLY A 571 9.78 19.30 -4.71
C GLY A 571 8.55 19.97 -4.11
N VAL A 572 7.96 20.95 -4.80
CA VAL A 572 6.72 21.63 -4.38
C VAL A 572 5.52 20.68 -4.44
N MET A 573 5.43 19.84 -5.47
CA MET A 573 4.42 18.79 -5.57
C MET A 573 4.54 17.76 -4.44
N LEU A 574 5.75 17.28 -4.13
CA LEU A 574 6.00 16.34 -3.03
C LEU A 574 5.70 16.98 -1.67
N PHE A 575 5.99 18.27 -1.49
CA PHE A 575 5.55 19.00 -0.31
C PHE A 575 4.03 18.98 -0.19
N ASN A 576 3.30 19.23 -1.29
CA ASN A 576 1.84 19.10 -1.29
C ASN A 576 1.39 17.72 -0.84
N TRP A 577 1.95 16.69 -1.47
CA TRP A 577 1.45 15.33 -1.33
C TRP A 577 1.91 14.64 -0.04
N ILE A 578 3.03 15.05 0.55
CA ILE A 578 3.55 14.45 1.80
C ILE A 578 3.19 15.34 2.99
N VAL A 579 3.60 16.61 2.97
CA VAL A 579 3.46 17.48 4.14
C VAL A 579 2.00 17.84 4.38
N ILE A 580 1.25 18.23 3.34
CA ILE A 580 -0.15 18.59 3.55
C ILE A 580 -0.99 17.37 3.94
N ASN A 581 -0.74 16.19 3.36
CA ASN A 581 -1.50 14.98 3.71
C ASN A 581 -1.21 14.46 5.12
N PHE A 582 0.04 14.52 5.59
CA PHE A 582 0.43 13.87 6.85
C PHE A 582 0.63 14.82 8.03
N ILE A 583 0.79 16.12 7.79
CA ILE A 583 1.11 17.11 8.84
C ILE A 583 -0.03 18.12 9.05
N ILE A 584 -0.77 18.48 8.00
CA ILE A 584 -1.81 19.52 8.08
C ILE A 584 -3.20 18.91 7.95
N SER A 585 -4.05 19.08 8.96
CA SER A 585 -5.46 18.70 8.89
C SER A 585 -6.24 19.67 7.98
N GLY A 586 -7.00 19.14 7.02
CA GLY A 586 -7.85 19.94 6.13
C GLY A 586 -8.95 19.10 5.48
N LEU A 587 -9.92 19.76 4.82
CA LEU A 587 -11.10 19.13 4.18
C LEU A 587 -10.75 18.07 3.12
N HIS A 588 -9.54 18.13 2.57
CA HIS A 588 -9.04 17.17 1.61
C HIS A 588 -8.22 16.03 2.23
N SER A 589 -7.95 16.06 3.54
CA SER A 589 -7.08 15.09 4.21
C SER A 589 -7.77 13.76 4.41
N TYR A 590 -7.72 12.90 3.39
CA TYR A 590 -8.22 11.52 3.44
C TYR A 590 -7.11 10.49 3.75
N ALA A 591 -6.06 10.93 4.44
CA ALA A 591 -4.89 10.14 4.82
C ALA A 591 -4.94 9.71 6.30
#